data_AF-A0A544XV69-F1
#
_entry.id   AF-A0A544XV69-F1
#
_cell.length_a   1.000
_cell.length_b   1.000
_cell.length_c   1.000
_cell.angle_alpha   90.00
_cell.angle_beta   90.00
_cell.angle_gamma   90.00
#
_symmetry.space_group_name_H-M   'P 1'
#
loop_
_entity.id
_entity.type
_entity.pdbx_description
1 polymer ?
#
loop_
_entity_poly.entity_id
_entity_poly.type
_entity_poly.pdbx_seq_one_letter_code
_entity_poly.pdbx_strand_id
1 'polypeptide(L)' 'MVTPYPPGAPALCPGERVTRPVLSYLTSGLAGGMDIPDAADPSLKTLRVVAE' A
#
# COMPACT_ATOMS: atom_id res chain seq x y z
N MET A 1 6.53 -0.72 4.64
CA MET A 1 6.33 0.52 3.87
C MET A 1 5.67 0.15 2.57
N VAL A 2 4.75 0.96 2.05
CA VAL A 2 4.02 0.69 0.80
C VAL A 2 4.21 1.89 -0.12
N THR A 3 4.94 1.70 -1.21
CA THR A 3 5.30 2.75 -2.17
C THR A 3 4.79 2.37 -3.56
N PRO A 4 3.55 2.76 -3.93
CA PRO A 4 3.03 2.47 -5.26
C PRO A 4 3.75 3.30 -6.34
N TYR A 5 3.98 2.67 -7.49
CA TYR A 5 4.61 3.27 -8.65
C TYR A 5 3.75 3.05 -9.91
N PRO A 6 3.51 4.11 -10.70
CA PRO A 6 3.82 5.54 -10.44
C PRO A 6 2.87 6.16 -9.38
N PRO A 7 3.27 7.13 -8.53
CA PRO A 7 4.39 8.05 -8.69
C PRO A 7 5.69 7.67 -7.96
N GLY A 8 5.71 6.62 -7.13
CA GLY A 8 6.91 6.24 -6.37
C GLY A 8 7.08 6.99 -5.05
N ALA A 9 5.99 7.50 -4.47
CA ALA A 9 5.97 8.12 -3.16
C ALA A 9 5.30 7.20 -2.12
N PRO A 10 5.67 7.27 -0.82
CA PRO A 10 5.11 6.39 0.19
C PRO A 10 3.62 6.69 0.43
N ALA A 11 2.78 5.67 0.32
CA ALA A 11 1.34 5.77 0.60
C ALA A 11 0.96 5.25 2.00
N LEU A 12 1.82 4.42 2.60
CA LEU A 12 1.65 3.93 3.97
C LEU A 12 3.00 3.59 4.62
N CYS A 13 3.26 4.15 5.80
CA CYS A 13 4.44 3.85 6.61
C CYS A 13 4.16 2.79 7.69
N PRO A 14 5.18 2.04 8.15
CA PRO A 14 5.02 1.15 9.31
C PRO A 14 4.55 1.90 10.55
N GLY A 15 3.53 1.37 11.23
CA GLY A 15 2.92 2.00 12.41
C GLY A 15 1.91 3.11 12.10
N GLU A 16 1.75 3.50 10.83
CA GLU A 16 0.72 4.45 10.43
C GLU A 16 -0.68 3.84 10.51
N ARG A 17 -1.67 4.65 10.87
CA ARG A 17 -3.06 4.22 10.94
C ARG A 17 -3.59 3.93 9.54
N VAL A 18 -3.99 2.67 9.31
CA VAL A 18 -4.61 2.26 8.04
C VAL A 18 -5.99 2.91 7.93
N THR A 19 -6.23 3.66 6.84
CA THR A 19 -7.49 4.34 6.58
C THR A 19 -8.14 3.87 5.28
N ARG A 20 -9.45 4.05 5.15
CA ARG A 20 -10.19 3.68 3.92
C ARG A 20 -9.66 4.39 2.66
N PRO A 21 -9.37 5.71 2.67
CA PRO A 21 -8.84 6.37 1.47
C PRO A 21 -7.51 5.78 0.99
N VAL A 22 -6.59 5.45 1.90
CA VAL A 22 -5.30 4.81 1.57
C VAL A 22 -5.54 3.44 0.95
N LEU A 23 -6.43 2.62 1.52
CA LEU A 23 -6.79 1.32 0.96
C LEU A 23 -7.41 1.44 -0.44
N SER A 24 -8.33 2.39 -0.65
CA SER A 24 -8.95 2.62 -1.95
C SER A 24 -7.91 3.05 -3.00
N TYR A 25 -6.98 3.93 -2.65
CA TYR A 25 -5.91 4.35 -3.56
C TYR A 25 -5.01 3.18 -3.97
N LEU A 26 -4.54 2.39 -3.00
CA LEU A 26 -3.66 1.27 -3.26
C LEU A 26 -4.33 0.16 -4.10
N THR A 27 -5.58 -0.18 -3.76
CA THR A 27 -6.31 -1.26 -4.46
C THR A 27 -6.74 -0.86 -5.87
N SER A 28 -7.26 0.35 -6.07
CA SER A 28 -7.59 0.86 -7.41
C SER A 28 -6.34 1.03 -8.27
N GLY A 29 -5.23 1.42 -7.64
CA GLY A 29 -3.92 1.48 -8.25
C GLY A 29 -3.40 0.18 -8.79
N LEU A 30 -3.38 -0.86 -7.96
CA LEU A 30 -3.00 -2.21 -8.37
C LEU A 30 -3.88 -2.73 -9.49
N ALA A 31 -5.19 -2.48 -9.42
CA ALA A 31 -6.11 -2.82 -10.50
C ALA A 31 -5.80 -2.05 -11.81
N GLY A 32 -5.26 -0.84 -11.69
CA GLY A 32 -4.78 -0.02 -12.81
C GLY A 32 -3.37 -0.35 -13.29
N GLY A 33 -2.71 -1.36 -12.72
CA GLY A 33 -1.36 -1.78 -13.12
C GLY A 33 -0.22 -1.03 -12.41
N MET A 34 -0.48 -0.38 -11.27
CA MET A 34 0.60 0.14 -10.42
C MET A 34 1.38 -1.02 -9.77
N ASP A 35 2.68 -0.84 -9.66
CA ASP A 35 3.57 -1.77 -8.97
C ASP A 35 3.90 -1.28 -7.56
N ILE A 36 4.16 -2.22 -6.64
CA ILE A 36 4.58 -1.91 -5.27
C ILE A 36 5.86 -2.70 -4.95
N PRO A 37 7.03 -2.27 -5.45
CA PRO A 37 8.26 -3.05 -5.39
C PRO A 37 8.77 -3.27 -3.96
N ASP A 38 8.49 -2.33 -3.06
CA ASP A 38 8.98 -2.37 -1.67
C ASP A 38 8.12 -3.23 -0.73
N ALA A 39 6.96 -3.71 -1.20
CA ALA A 39 6.09 -4.54 -0.39
C ALA A 39 6.63 -5.97 -0.29
N ALA A 40 6.51 -6.57 0.90
CA ALA A 40 6.85 -7.99 1.10
C ALA A 40 6.01 -8.93 0.23
N ASP A 41 4.79 -8.50 -0.14
CA ASP A 41 3.93 -9.12 -1.15
C ASP A 41 3.47 -8.01 -2.12
N PRO A 42 4.02 -7.97 -3.35
CA PRO A 42 3.63 -6.97 -4.36
C PRO A 42 2.16 -7.04 -4.77
N SER A 43 1.47 -8.15 -4.54
CA SER A 43 0.04 -8.27 -4.83
C SER A 43 -0.85 -7.56 -3.81
N LEU A 44 -0.29 -7.13 -2.67
CA LEU A 44 -0.95 -6.39 -1.60
C LEU A 44 -2.26 -7.03 -1.11
N LYS A 45 -2.35 -8.37 -1.12
CA LYS A 45 -3.55 -9.09 -0.66
C LYS A 45 -3.77 -8.98 0.84
N THR A 46 -2.70 -8.76 1.60
CA THR A 46 -2.74 -8.63 3.05
C THR A 46 -1.86 -7.48 3.52
N LEU A 47 -2.21 -6.90 4.68
CA LEU A 47 -1.41 -5.89 5.37
C LEU A 47 -1.10 -6.40 6.77
N ARG A 48 0.19 -6.36 7.12
CA ARG A 48 0.61 -6.62 8.50
C ARG A 48 0.39 -5.36 9.33
N VAL A 49 -0.44 -5.47 10.35
CA VAL A 49 -0.76 -4.38 11.29
C VAL A 49 -0.24 -4.71 12.68
N VAL A 50 -0.05 -3.67 13.49
CA VAL A 50 0.15 -3.80 14.94
C VAL A 50 -1.17 -3.46 15.64
N ALA A 51 -1.42 -4.08 16.79
CA ALA A 51 -2.51 -3.68 17.67
C ALA A 51 -2.17 -2.34 18.34
N GLU A 52 -3.21 -1.59 18.72
CA GLU A 52 -3.08 -0.37 19.52
C GLU A 52 -2.72 -0.68 20.98
#